data_AF-A0A1V0AGZ2-F1
#
_entry.id   AF-A0A1V0AGZ2-F1
#
_cell.length_a   1.000
_cell.length_b   1.000
_cell.length_c   1.000
_cell.angle_alpha   90.00
_cell.angle_beta   90.00
_cell.angle_gamma   90.00
#
_symmetry.space_group_name_H-M   'P 1'
#
loop_
_entity.id
_entity.type
_entity.pdbx_description
1 polymer ?
#
loop_
_entity_poly.entity_id
_entity_poly.type
_entity_poly.pdbx_seq_one_letter_code
_entity_poly.pdbx_strand_id
1 'polypeptide(L)'
;MRFDGKGIDLALLKQAKQMERGRLETYAERRGGQVAFVPGRDAAFLVDNGCVAVGEGANMPTTPEAIKVFLEAGVAFGPGKAANAGGVATSALEMQQNASRDSWSFDFSERRLRDRMRDIHARCLTTAAEYRMPGNDVAGATIDGFRRVADAMLALGLI
;
A
#
# COMPACT_ATOMS: atom_id res chain seq x y z
N MET A 1 16.90 -6.16 4.55
CA MET A 1 16.14 -5.46 5.62
C MET A 1 16.75 -5.76 6.98
N ARG A 2 16.73 -4.75 7.86
CA ARG A 2 17.25 -4.82 9.22
C ARG A 2 16.11 -5.24 10.15
N PHE A 3 16.33 -6.26 10.98
CA PHE A 3 15.33 -6.77 11.92
C PHE A 3 15.59 -6.17 13.31
N ASP A 4 14.57 -5.59 13.95
CA ASP A 4 14.62 -5.17 15.35
C ASP A 4 13.65 -6.04 16.15
N GLY A 5 14.18 -6.97 16.95
CA GLY A 5 13.37 -7.92 17.73
C GLY A 5 12.51 -7.27 18.82
N LYS A 6 12.74 -6.00 19.13
CA LYS A 6 11.91 -5.21 20.06
C LYS A 6 10.92 -4.29 19.34
N GLY A 7 10.89 -4.33 18.01
CA GLY A 7 10.10 -3.40 17.19
C GLY A 7 10.81 -2.07 16.95
N ILE A 8 10.42 -1.39 15.86
CA ILE A 8 11.05 -0.16 15.36
C ILE A 8 10.79 1.02 16.30
N ASP A 9 11.83 1.76 16.67
CA ASP A 9 11.71 3.06 17.33
C ASP A 9 11.43 4.16 16.32
N LEU A 10 10.17 4.57 16.24
CA LEU A 10 9.74 5.56 15.25
C LEU A 10 10.37 6.95 15.50
N ALA A 11 10.55 7.34 16.77
CA ALA A 11 11.11 8.65 17.10
C ALA A 11 12.59 8.72 16.69
N LEU A 12 13.36 7.69 17.04
CA LEU A 12 14.76 7.59 16.66
C LEU A 12 14.95 7.45 15.14
N LEU A 13 14.10 6.67 14.47
CA LEU A 13 14.16 6.51 13.01
C LEU A 13 13.86 7.83 12.29
N LYS A 14 12.85 8.59 12.75
CA LYS A 14 12.53 9.91 12.19
C LYS A 14 13.67 10.89 12.41
N GLN A 15 14.26 10.93 13.60
CA GLN A 15 15.40 11.78 13.89
C GLN A 15 16.57 11.47 12.94
N ALA A 16 16.94 10.20 12.80
CA ALA A 16 18.05 9.80 11.92
C ALA A 16 17.75 10.06 10.43
N LYS A 17 16.56 9.71 9.92
CA LYS A 17 16.26 9.75 8.47
C LYS A 17 15.72 11.08 7.97
N GLN A 18 14.91 11.79 8.77
CA GLN A 18 14.19 13.00 8.34
C GLN A 18 14.89 14.28 8.80
N MET A 19 15.42 14.30 10.03
CA MET A 19 16.12 15.48 10.56
C MET A 19 17.59 15.51 10.13
N GLU A 20 18.30 14.40 10.33
CA GLU A 20 19.74 14.33 10.07
C GLU A 20 20.10 13.81 8.67
N ARG A 21 19.11 13.27 7.93
CA ARG A 21 19.29 12.63 6.62
C ARG A 21 20.36 11.53 6.61
N GLY A 22 20.60 10.89 7.76
CA GLY A 22 21.56 9.81 7.95
C GLY A 22 21.17 8.52 7.22
N ARG A 23 22.06 7.54 7.28
CA ARG A 23 21.80 6.20 6.73
C ARG A 23 21.06 5.31 7.76
N LEU A 24 20.51 4.18 7.33
CA LEU A 24 19.84 3.24 8.25
C LEU A 24 20.83 2.58 9.24
N GLU A 25 22.12 2.59 8.88
CA GLU A 25 23.28 2.31 9.71
C GLU A 25 23.24 3.13 11.00
N THR A 26 23.08 4.44 10.89
CA THR A 26 23.03 5.38 12.00
C THR A 26 21.87 5.06 12.97
N TYR A 27 20.72 4.66 12.44
CA TYR A 27 19.59 4.21 13.28
C TYR A 27 19.96 2.95 14.07
N ALA A 28 20.55 1.94 13.43
CA ALA A 28 20.85 0.67 14.09
C ALA A 28 21.96 0.81 15.15
N GLU A 29 22.98 1.61 14.87
CA GLU A 29 24.04 1.95 15.82
C GLU A 29 23.45 2.59 17.09
N ARG A 30 22.54 3.55 16.92
CA ARG A 30 21.89 4.25 18.04
C ARG A 30 20.85 3.41 18.77
N ARG A 31 20.15 2.54 18.05
CA ARG A 31 19.09 1.70 18.65
C ARG A 31 19.66 0.75 19.68
N GLY A 32 20.88 0.24 19.47
CA GLY A 32 21.57 -0.67 20.38
C GLY A 32 20.86 -2.02 20.56
N GLY A 33 21.49 -3.11 20.13
CA GLY A 33 20.89 -4.46 20.17
C GLY A 33 21.00 -5.17 18.82
N GLN A 34 20.57 -6.44 18.75
CA GLN A 34 20.68 -7.34 17.59
C GLN A 34 19.85 -6.86 16.38
N VAL A 35 20.20 -5.71 15.81
CA VAL A 35 19.69 -5.27 14.52
C VAL A 35 20.39 -6.11 13.45
N ALA A 36 19.81 -7.28 13.16
CA ALA A 36 20.42 -8.23 12.24
C ALA A 36 20.08 -7.88 10.79
N PHE A 37 21.07 -8.03 9.92
CA PHE A 37 20.82 -8.12 8.49
C PHE A 37 20.35 -9.53 8.17
N VAL A 38 19.16 -9.66 7.59
CA VAL A 38 18.63 -10.95 7.13
C VAL A 38 18.72 -11.00 5.59
N PRO A 39 19.58 -11.84 5.00
CA PRO A 39 19.62 -12.09 3.55
C PRO A 39 18.43 -12.96 3.11
N GLY A 40 18.04 -12.89 1.83
CA GLY A 40 17.01 -13.75 1.24
C GLY A 40 15.59 -13.36 1.63
N ARG A 41 14.88 -12.67 0.72
CA ARG A 41 13.45 -12.30 0.90
C ARG A 41 12.74 -12.26 -0.44
N ASP A 42 12.93 -13.29 -1.24
CA ASP A 42 12.00 -13.55 -2.32
C ASP A 42 10.64 -13.97 -1.73
N ALA A 43 9.63 -14.05 -2.60
CA ALA A 43 8.28 -14.41 -2.18
C ALA A 43 8.23 -15.79 -1.50
N ALA A 44 9.04 -16.75 -1.95
CA ALA A 44 9.08 -18.10 -1.39
C ALA A 44 9.50 -18.09 0.09
N PHE A 45 10.58 -17.37 0.43
CA PHE A 45 11.00 -17.24 1.82
C PHE A 45 9.88 -16.69 2.72
N LEU A 46 9.14 -15.69 2.25
CA LEU A 46 8.04 -15.11 3.03
C LEU A 46 6.90 -16.11 3.23
N VAL A 47 6.52 -16.85 2.18
CA VAL A 47 5.51 -17.91 2.24
C VAL A 47 5.91 -19.01 3.23
N ASP A 48 7.15 -19.51 3.13
CA ASP A 48 7.67 -20.59 3.99
C ASP A 48 7.69 -20.21 5.48
N ASN A 49 7.75 -18.90 5.77
CA ASN A 49 7.72 -18.37 7.13
C ASN A 49 6.31 -17.95 7.58
N GLY A 50 5.26 -18.39 6.88
CA GLY A 50 3.87 -18.18 7.28
C GLY A 50 3.33 -16.78 6.99
N CYS A 51 3.84 -16.09 5.97
CA CYS A 51 3.26 -14.83 5.52
C CYS A 51 1.82 -15.05 5.05
N VAL A 52 0.86 -14.33 5.66
CA VAL A 52 -0.57 -14.44 5.33
C VAL A 52 -1.07 -13.29 4.44
N ALA A 53 -0.35 -12.17 4.41
CA ALA A 53 -0.70 -11.02 3.61
C ALA A 53 0.53 -10.17 3.24
N VAL A 54 0.49 -9.59 2.04
CA VAL A 54 1.47 -8.63 1.52
C VAL A 54 0.72 -7.39 1.02
N GLY A 55 1.17 -6.20 1.42
CA GLY A 55 0.63 -4.93 0.93
C GLY A 55 1.74 -4.04 0.38
N GLU A 56 1.62 -3.63 -0.87
CA GLU A 56 2.63 -2.79 -1.50
C GLU A 56 2.48 -1.32 -1.10
N GLY A 57 3.42 -0.82 -0.30
CA GLY A 57 3.51 0.62 0.01
C GLY A 57 4.23 1.44 -1.07
N ALA A 58 5.08 0.81 -1.87
CA ALA A 58 5.80 1.44 -2.98
C ALA A 58 5.09 1.21 -4.32
N ASN A 59 5.57 1.85 -5.39
CA ASN A 59 5.04 1.62 -6.74
C ASN A 59 5.70 0.41 -7.39
N MET A 60 4.94 -0.69 -7.50
CA MET A 60 5.36 -1.95 -8.13
C MET A 60 6.70 -2.51 -7.61
N PRO A 61 6.89 -2.67 -6.28
CA PRO A 61 8.10 -3.30 -5.74
C PRO A 61 8.18 -4.81 -6.00
N THR A 62 7.05 -5.48 -6.26
CA THR A 62 6.98 -6.93 -6.42
C THR A 62 7.00 -7.32 -7.89
N THR A 63 7.85 -8.28 -8.27
CA THR A 63 7.88 -8.79 -9.65
C THR A 63 6.65 -9.66 -9.95
N PRO A 64 6.23 -9.80 -11.22
CA PRO A 64 5.11 -10.66 -11.59
C PRO A 64 5.27 -12.12 -11.10
N GLU A 65 6.49 -12.64 -11.10
CA GLU A 65 6.81 -13.99 -10.62
C GLU A 65 6.56 -14.10 -9.11
N ALA A 66 6.98 -13.09 -8.34
CA ALA A 66 6.74 -13.06 -6.90
C ALA A 66 5.25 -12.91 -6.56
N ILE A 67 4.48 -12.14 -7.34
CA ILE A 67 3.02 -12.05 -7.19
C ILE A 67 2.38 -13.42 -7.37
N LYS A 68 2.78 -14.20 -8.38
CA LYS A 68 2.26 -15.55 -8.60
C LYS A 68 2.51 -16.45 -7.40
N VAL A 69 3.73 -16.43 -6.85
CA VAL A 69 4.08 -17.21 -5.65
C VAL A 69 3.14 -16.88 -4.48
N PHE A 70 2.86 -15.60 -4.23
CA PHE A 70 1.92 -15.21 -3.15
C PHE A 70 0.50 -15.70 -3.43
N LEU A 71 -0.01 -15.51 -4.65
CA LEU A 71 -1.37 -15.91 -5.01
C LEU A 71 -1.56 -17.43 -4.96
N GLU A 72 -0.60 -18.20 -5.46
CA GLU A 72 -0.62 -19.67 -5.44
C GLU A 72 -0.53 -20.22 -4.01
N ALA A 73 0.18 -19.54 -3.12
CA ALA A 73 0.27 -19.88 -1.71
C ALA A 73 -0.94 -19.41 -0.87
N GLY A 74 -1.94 -18.77 -1.48
CA GLY A 74 -3.12 -18.25 -0.77
C GLY A 74 -2.83 -17.03 0.12
N VAL A 75 -1.71 -16.34 -0.10
CA VAL A 75 -1.34 -15.11 0.60
C VAL A 75 -2.17 -13.97 0.04
N ALA A 76 -2.87 -13.23 0.91
CA ALA A 76 -3.63 -12.06 0.50
C ALA A 76 -2.68 -10.97 -0.05
N PHE A 77 -2.91 -10.51 -1.28
CA PHE A 77 -2.00 -9.58 -1.95
C PHE A 77 -2.68 -8.26 -2.29
N GLY A 78 -2.34 -7.19 -1.55
CA GLY A 78 -2.78 -5.82 -1.78
C GLY A 78 -1.86 -5.09 -2.77
N PRO A 79 -2.27 -4.90 -4.04
CA PRO A 79 -1.42 -4.27 -5.06
C PRO A 79 -1.21 -2.79 -4.78
N GLY A 80 -0.06 -2.23 -5.19
CA GLY A 80 0.30 -0.84 -4.89
C GLY A 80 -0.77 0.16 -5.33
N LYS A 81 -1.32 -0.01 -6.54
CA LYS A 81 -2.39 0.84 -7.08
C LYS A 81 -3.65 0.97 -6.19
N ALA A 82 -3.87 0.03 -5.28
CA ALA A 82 -4.93 0.06 -4.28
C ALA A 82 -4.37 0.39 -2.89
N ALA A 83 -3.35 -0.33 -2.44
CA ALA A 83 -2.80 -0.24 -1.08
C ALA A 83 -2.14 1.12 -0.78
N ASN A 84 -1.47 1.73 -1.76
CA ASN A 84 -0.78 3.02 -1.60
C ASN A 84 -1.62 4.23 -2.06
N ALA A 85 -2.86 4.01 -2.50
CA ALA A 85 -3.77 5.05 -3.03
C ALA A 85 -4.12 6.12 -1.99
N GLY A 86 -3.87 5.88 -0.70
CA GLY A 86 -4.13 6.81 0.39
C GLY A 86 -3.44 8.16 0.23
N GLY A 87 -2.24 8.20 -0.38
CA GLY A 87 -1.55 9.47 -0.67
C GLY A 87 -2.35 10.34 -1.63
N VAL A 88 -2.74 9.78 -2.78
CA VAL A 88 -3.56 10.47 -3.80
C VAL A 88 -4.95 10.82 -3.25
N ALA A 89 -5.56 9.91 -2.49
CA ALA A 89 -6.85 10.16 -1.85
C ALA A 89 -6.79 11.35 -0.88
N THR A 90 -5.70 11.49 -0.13
CA THR A 90 -5.48 12.62 0.77
C THR A 90 -5.26 13.91 -0.01
N SER A 91 -4.51 13.90 -1.11
CA SER A 91 -4.37 15.07 -1.99
C SER A 91 -5.72 15.53 -2.56
N ALA A 92 -6.62 14.60 -2.92
CA ALA A 92 -7.97 14.95 -3.35
C ALA A 92 -8.83 15.54 -2.21
N LEU A 93 -8.64 15.10 -0.96
CA LEU A 93 -9.29 15.72 0.21
C LEU A 93 -8.75 17.14 0.46
N GLU A 94 -7.46 17.37 0.26
CA GLU A 94 -6.84 18.69 0.34
C GLU A 94 -7.41 19.65 -0.73
N MET A 95 -7.53 19.19 -1.97
CA MET A 95 -8.19 19.95 -3.04
C MET A 95 -9.64 20.31 -2.69
N GLN A 96 -10.38 19.39 -2.06
CA GLN A 96 -11.75 19.63 -1.64
C GLN A 96 -11.84 20.72 -0.55
N GLN A 97 -10.96 20.67 0.46
CA GLN A 97 -10.87 21.69 1.51
C GLN A 97 -10.58 23.09 0.93
N ASN A 98 -9.63 23.15 -0.01
CA ASN A 98 -9.26 24.41 -0.67
C ASN A 98 -10.43 24.99 -1.49
N ALA A 99 -11.16 24.14 -2.22
CA ALA A 99 -12.33 24.57 -2.99
C ALA A 99 -13.47 25.08 -2.11
N SER A 100 -13.66 24.50 -0.92
CA SER A 100 -14.68 24.92 0.04
C SER A 100 -14.23 26.01 1.03
N ARG A 101 -12.94 26.41 1.00
CA ARG A 101 -12.31 27.29 1.99
C ARG A 101 -12.54 26.85 3.44
N ASP A 102 -12.49 25.53 3.64
CA ASP A 102 -12.75 24.89 4.93
C ASP A 102 -11.46 24.26 5.47
N SER A 103 -11.40 24.06 6.79
CA SER A 103 -10.28 23.40 7.44
C SER A 103 -10.80 22.30 8.34
N TRP A 104 -10.34 21.07 8.09
CA TRP A 104 -10.84 19.92 8.82
C TRP A 104 -9.90 19.51 9.94
N SER A 105 -10.49 18.95 11.01
CA SER A 105 -9.71 18.26 12.03
C SER A 105 -9.01 17.03 11.46
N PHE A 106 -7.93 16.62 12.12
CA PHE A 106 -7.21 15.38 11.80
C PHE A 106 -8.16 14.18 11.80
N ASP A 107 -8.97 14.01 12.85
CA ASP A 107 -9.87 12.87 12.98
C ASP A 107 -10.90 12.80 11.86
N PHE A 108 -11.37 13.96 11.37
CA PHE A 108 -12.31 14.00 10.28
C PHE A 108 -11.67 13.60 8.95
N SER A 109 -10.47 14.11 8.68
CA SER A 109 -9.69 13.74 7.49
C SER A 109 -9.29 12.26 7.52
N GLU A 110 -8.90 11.75 8.69
CA GLU A 110 -8.55 10.34 8.91
C GLU A 110 -9.74 9.42 8.64
N ARG A 111 -10.92 9.73 9.19
CA ARG A 111 -12.15 8.95 8.93
C ARG A 111 -12.46 8.88 7.44
N ARG A 112 -12.40 10.02 6.75
CA ARG A 112 -12.63 10.06 5.29
C ARG A 112 -11.61 9.26 4.50
N LEU A 113 -10.35 9.33 4.87
CA LEU A 113 -9.31 8.52 4.25
C LEU A 113 -9.59 7.03 4.47
N ARG A 114 -9.91 6.63 5.70
CA ARG A 114 -10.25 5.25 6.06
C ARG A 114 -11.43 4.72 5.26
N ASP A 115 -12.49 5.50 5.14
CA ASP A 115 -13.69 5.12 4.37
C ASP A 115 -13.33 4.95 2.88
N ARG A 116 -12.57 5.90 2.30
CA ARG A 116 -12.10 5.77 0.91
C ARG A 116 -11.24 4.51 0.69
N MET A 117 -10.35 4.17 1.62
CA MET A 117 -9.51 2.98 1.51
C MET A 117 -10.35 1.69 1.62
N ARG A 118 -11.36 1.67 2.50
CA ARG A 118 -12.33 0.56 2.59
C ARG A 118 -13.10 0.40 1.29
N ASP A 119 -13.57 1.50 0.72
CA ASP A 119 -14.31 1.48 -0.55
C ASP A 119 -13.43 0.98 -1.71
N ILE A 120 -12.16 1.39 -1.76
CA ILE A 120 -11.19 0.88 -2.74
C ILE A 120 -11.07 -0.65 -2.62
N HIS A 121 -10.85 -1.16 -1.41
CA HIS A 121 -10.71 -2.60 -1.20
C HIS A 121 -12.00 -3.36 -1.53
N ALA A 122 -13.16 -2.86 -1.10
CA ALA A 122 -14.45 -3.46 -1.39
C ALA A 122 -14.73 -3.54 -2.91
N ARG A 123 -14.39 -2.49 -3.67
CA ARG A 123 -14.49 -2.51 -5.14
C ARG A 123 -13.54 -3.52 -5.77
N CYS A 124 -12.31 -3.64 -5.27
CA CYS A 124 -11.36 -4.65 -5.76
C CYS A 124 -11.94 -6.06 -5.60
N LEU A 125 -12.42 -6.39 -4.40
CA LEU A 125 -13.01 -7.70 -4.11
C LEU A 125 -14.25 -7.99 -4.95
N THR A 126 -15.17 -7.02 -5.04
CA THR A 126 -16.42 -7.17 -5.80
C THR A 126 -16.13 -7.34 -7.29
N THR A 127 -15.26 -6.50 -7.86
CA THR A 127 -14.86 -6.57 -9.27
C THR A 127 -14.14 -7.89 -9.57
N ALA A 128 -13.24 -8.33 -8.69
CA ALA A 128 -12.55 -9.60 -8.87
C ALA A 128 -13.55 -10.78 -8.89
N ALA A 129 -14.56 -10.77 -8.01
CA ALA A 129 -15.62 -11.77 -8.00
C ALA A 129 -16.50 -11.73 -9.27
N GLU A 130 -16.90 -10.55 -9.73
CA GLU A 130 -17.67 -10.36 -10.98
C GLU A 130 -16.99 -10.99 -12.19
N TYR A 131 -15.65 -10.93 -12.24
CA TYR A 131 -14.84 -11.48 -13.32
C TYR A 131 -14.36 -12.92 -13.06
N ARG A 132 -14.98 -13.63 -12.11
CA ARG A 132 -14.68 -15.03 -11.75
C ARG A 132 -13.23 -15.24 -11.25
N MET A 133 -12.70 -14.24 -10.55
CA MET A 133 -11.38 -14.26 -9.91
C MET A 133 -11.49 -13.85 -8.42
N PRO A 134 -12.38 -14.45 -7.61
CA PRO A 134 -12.61 -14.03 -6.23
C PRO A 134 -11.32 -14.06 -5.41
N GLY A 135 -11.11 -13.02 -4.58
CA GLY A 135 -9.90 -12.86 -3.78
C GLY A 135 -8.67 -12.33 -4.54
N ASN A 136 -8.74 -12.18 -5.86
CA ASN A 136 -7.66 -11.61 -6.66
C ASN A 136 -7.74 -10.08 -6.71
N ASP A 137 -7.29 -9.42 -5.65
CA ASP A 137 -7.25 -7.95 -5.54
C ASP A 137 -6.42 -7.29 -6.65
N VAL A 138 -5.40 -7.98 -7.19
CA VAL A 138 -4.59 -7.48 -8.32
C VAL A 138 -5.46 -7.29 -9.57
N ALA A 139 -6.24 -8.31 -9.92
CA ALA A 139 -7.16 -8.28 -11.04
C ALA A 139 -8.28 -7.26 -10.79
N GLY A 140 -8.91 -7.32 -9.61
CA GLY A 140 -9.99 -6.41 -9.22
C GLY A 140 -9.59 -4.94 -9.34
N ALA A 141 -8.43 -4.56 -8.78
CA ALA A 141 -7.94 -3.19 -8.82
C ALA A 141 -7.65 -2.70 -10.26
N THR A 142 -7.11 -3.56 -11.12
CA THR A 142 -6.84 -3.21 -12.52
C THR A 142 -8.13 -3.04 -13.32
N ILE A 143 -9.08 -3.96 -13.15
CA ILE A 143 -10.34 -3.94 -13.90
C ILE A 143 -11.21 -2.76 -13.46
N ASP A 144 -11.38 -2.52 -12.15
CA ASP A 144 -12.18 -1.38 -11.64
C ASP A 144 -11.60 -0.05 -12.13
N GLY A 145 -10.27 0.13 -12.01
CA GLY A 145 -9.59 1.32 -12.47
C GLY A 145 -9.73 1.55 -13.98
N PHE A 146 -9.57 0.50 -14.78
CA PHE A 146 -9.74 0.58 -16.23
C PHE A 146 -11.18 0.93 -16.63
N ARG A 147 -12.18 0.23 -16.07
CA ARG A 147 -13.59 0.46 -16.40
C ARG A 147 -14.02 1.89 -16.12
N ARG A 148 -13.65 2.44 -14.96
CA ARG A 148 -13.97 3.82 -14.58
C ARG A 148 -13.47 4.84 -15.62
N VAL A 149 -12.26 4.64 -16.13
CA VAL A 149 -11.69 5.52 -17.16
C VAL A 149 -12.36 5.28 -18.51
N ALA A 150 -12.53 4.02 -18.91
CA ALA A 150 -13.16 3.66 -20.18
C ALA A 150 -14.61 4.18 -20.27
N ASP A 151 -15.41 4.01 -19.22
CA ASP A 151 -16.80 4.47 -19.16
C ASP A 151 -16.88 6.00 -19.27
N ALA A 152 -15.94 6.72 -18.61
CA ALA A 152 -15.85 8.18 -18.73
C ALA A 152 -15.44 8.62 -20.14
N MET A 153 -14.48 7.94 -20.77
CA MET A 153 -14.06 8.22 -22.15
C MET A 153 -15.22 7.99 -23.14
N LEU A 154 -15.96 6.89 -22.99
CA LEU A 154 -17.13 6.60 -23.83
C LEU A 154 -18.23 7.66 -23.67
N ALA A 155 -18.47 8.15 -22.45
CA ALA A 155 -19.46 9.18 -22.18
C ALA A 155 -19.08 10.56 -22.75
N LEU A 156 -17.78 10.89 -22.82
CA LEU A 156 -17.29 12.14 -23.39
C LEU A 156 -17.21 12.12 -24.93
N GLY A 157 -17.26 10.94 -25.55
CA GLY A 157 -17.15 10.77 -27.00
C GLY A 157 -15.72 10.97 -27.51
N LEU A 158 -15.59 11.13 -28.83
CA LEU A 158 -14.29 11.41 -29.47
C LEU A 158 -13.94 12.89 -29.26
N ILE A 159 -12.91 13.15 -28.45
CA ILE A 159 -12.36 14.47 -28.16
C ILE A 159 -10.88 14.56 -28.53
#